data_AF-A0A7W8V469-F1
#
_entry.id   AF-A0A7W8V469-F1
#
_cell.length_a   1.000
_cell.length_b   1.000
_cell.length_c   1.000
_cell.angle_alpha   90.00
_cell.angle_beta   90.00
_cell.angle_gamma   90.00
#
_symmetry.space_group_name_H-M   'P 1'
#
loop_
_entity.id
_entity.type
_entity.pdbx_description
1 polymer ?
#
loop_
_entity_poly.entity_id
_entity_poly.type
_entity_poly.pdbx_seq_one_letter_code
_entity_poly.pdbx_strand_id
1 'polypeptide(L)' 'MPEETCRHVAARLAARSLDRLPVVADTSSHRLIGIASRHDLVKPSLSIFNEERERKRFRRISLFQGRDSVATEPRE' A
#
# COMPACT_ATOMS: atom_id res chain seq x y z
N MET A 1 -1.60 -3.65 -20.69
CA MET A 1 -0.51 -4.65 -20.72
C MET A 1 -0.39 -5.26 -19.34
N PRO A 2 0.05 -6.52 -19.19
CA PRO A 2 0.22 -7.19 -17.90
C PRO A 2 1.16 -6.44 -16.96
N GLU A 3 2.11 -5.68 -17.52
CA GLU A 3 3.10 -4.89 -16.76
C GLU A 3 2.51 -3.57 -16.21
N GLU A 4 1.31 -3.17 -16.63
CA GLU A 4 0.69 -1.92 -16.15
C GLU A 4 0.22 -2.06 -14.70
N THR A 5 0.39 -0.99 -13.92
CA THR A 5 -0.12 -0.97 -12.55
C THR A 5 -1.66 -0.96 -12.53
N CYS A 6 -2.24 -1.61 -11.52
CA CYS A 6 -3.69 -1.62 -11.30
C CYS A 6 -4.29 -0.20 -11.25
N ARG A 7 -3.53 0.79 -10.76
CA ARG A 7 -3.92 2.20 -10.73
C ARG A 7 -4.17 2.77 -12.13
N HIS A 8 -3.24 2.55 -13.07
CA HIS A 8 -3.39 3.03 -14.44
C HIS A 8 -4.53 2.31 -15.17
N VAL A 9 -4.69 1.00 -14.93
CA VAL A 9 -5.81 0.22 -15.48
C VAL A 9 -7.15 0.77 -14.96
N ALA A 10 -7.25 1.07 -13.66
CA ALA A 10 -8.46 1.63 -13.05
C ALA A 10 -8.82 3.00 -13.62
N ALA A 11 -7.84 3.90 -13.75
CA ALA A 11 -8.04 5.22 -14.34
C ALA A 11 -8.56 5.12 -15.79
N ARG A 12 -8.02 4.20 -16.58
CA ARG A 12 -8.46 3.98 -17.97
C ARG A 12 -9.88 3.42 -18.07
N LEU A 13 -10.26 2.51 -17.17
CA LEU A 13 -11.62 1.98 -17.09
C LEU A 13 -12.61 3.10 -16.74
N ALA A 14 -12.28 3.93 -15.73
CA ALA A 14 -13.10 5.06 -15.32
C ALA A 14 -13.27 6.09 -16.44
N ALA A 15 -12.19 6.47 -17.12
CA ALA A 15 -12.23 7.44 -18.21
C ALA A 15 -13.08 7.00 -19.41
N ARG A 16 -13.29 5.70 -19.59
CA ARG A 16 -14.05 5.12 -20.70
C ARG A 16 -15.39 4.51 -20.26
N SER A 17 -15.77 4.68 -18.99
CA SER A 17 -16.97 4.05 -18.40
C SER A 17 -17.06 2.53 -18.65
N LEU A 18 -15.92 1.85 -18.66
CA LEU A 18 -15.84 0.40 -18.91
C LEU A 18 -15.82 -0.37 -17.60
N ASP A 19 -16.51 -1.51 -17.57
CA ASP A 19 -16.51 -2.40 -16.40
C ASP A 19 -15.37 -3.43 -16.44
N ARG A 20 -14.89 -3.78 -17.64
CA ARG A 20 -13.89 -4.84 -17.86
C ARG A 20 -12.92 -4.46 -18.97
N LEU A 21 -11.68 -4.94 -18.86
CA LEU A 21 -10.62 -4.76 -19.86
C LEU A 21 -9.93 -6.11 -20.14
N PRO A 22 -9.72 -6.47 -21.42
CA PRO A 22 -8.81 -7.58 -21.75
C PRO A 22 -7.36 -7.19 -21.42
N VAL A 23 -6.65 -8.11 -20.78
CA VAL A 23 -5.20 -8.03 -20.54
C VAL A 23 -4.52 -8.88 -21.62
N VAL A 24 -3.80 -8.22 -22.51
CA VAL A 24 -3.05 -8.86 -23.61
C VAL A 24 -1.56 -8.86 -23.32
N ALA A 25 -0.85 -9.90 -23.76
CA ALA A 25 0.58 -10.12 -23.54
C ALA A 25 1.44 -8.99 -24.10
N ASP A 26 1.14 -8.60 -25.33
CA ASP A 26 1.89 -7.60 -26.06
C ASP A 26 0.99 -6.94 -27.11
N THR A 27 1.45 -5.81 -27.65
CA THR A 27 0.68 -5.00 -28.60
C THR A 27 0.67 -5.57 -30.01
N SER A 28 1.64 -6.41 -30.40
CA SER A 28 1.76 -6.87 -31.80
C SER A 28 0.97 -8.15 -32.05
N SER A 29 1.02 -9.11 -31.12
CA SER A 29 0.31 -10.39 -31.20
C SER A 29 -1.13 -10.30 -30.68
N HIS A 30 -1.43 -9.29 -29.84
CA HIS A 30 -2.71 -9.16 -29.13
C HIS A 30 -3.15 -10.43 -28.39
N ARG A 31 -2.20 -11.29 -27.99
CA ARG A 31 -2.50 -12.54 -27.31
C ARG A 31 -3.17 -12.27 -25.95
N LEU A 32 -4.43 -12.69 -25.81
CA LEU A 32 -5.20 -12.53 -24.58
C LEU A 32 -4.62 -13.42 -23.46
N ILE A 33 -4.32 -12.80 -22.32
CA ILE A 33 -3.88 -13.49 -21.09
C ILE A 33 -5.03 -13.59 -20.08
N GLY A 34 -5.91 -12.59 -20.04
CA GLY A 34 -7.04 -12.61 -19.10
C GLY A 34 -7.92 -11.36 -19.18
N ILE A 35 -8.77 -11.18 -18.17
CA ILE A 35 -9.69 -10.05 -18.06
C ILE A 35 -9.54 -9.44 -16.67
N ALA A 36 -9.44 -8.11 -16.60
CA ALA A 36 -9.49 -7.35 -15.36
C ALA A 36 -10.82 -6.58 -15.28
N SER A 37 -11.54 -6.70 -14.17
CA SER A 37 -12.75 -5.92 -13.92
C SER A 37 -12.51 -4.78 -12.93
N ARG A 38 -13.41 -3.78 -12.92
CA ARG A 38 -13.37 -2.69 -11.92
C ARG A 38 -13.39 -3.23 -10.49
N HIS A 39 -14.13 -4.32 -10.23
CA HIS A 39 -14.21 -4.96 -8.92
C HIS A 39 -12.87 -5.59 -8.49
N ASP A 40 -12.12 -6.18 -9.44
CA ASP A 40 -10.80 -6.76 -9.16
C ASP A 40 -9.80 -5.68 -8.75
N LEU A 41 -9.95 -4.46 -9.26
CA LEU A 41 -9.09 -3.32 -8.97
C LEU A 41 -9.37 -2.67 -7.60
N VAL A 42 -10.50 -2.99 -6.96
CA VAL A 42 -10.78 -2.52 -5.59
C VAL A 42 -9.90 -3.24 -4.56
N LYS A 43 -9.51 -4.49 -4.83
CA LYS A 43 -8.67 -5.29 -3.92
C LYS A 43 -7.24 -4.72 -3.75
N PRO A 44 -6.51 -4.36 -4.82
CA PRO A 44 -5.23 -3.65 -4.69
C PRO A 44 -5.40 -2.28 -4.03
N SER A 45 -6.49 -1.56 -4.30
CA SER A 45 -6.76 -0.28 -3.63
C SER A 45 -6.91 -0.46 -2.12
N LEU A 46 -7.54 -1.54 -1.66
CA LEU A 46 -7.65 -1.85 -0.24
C LEU A 46 -6.31 -2.26 0.39
N SER A 47 -5.50 -3.06 -0.33
CA SER A 47 -4.15 -3.45 0.13
C SER A 47 -3.24 -2.24 0.30
N ILE A 48 -3.16 -1.38 -0.72
CA ILE A 48 -2.36 -0.14 -0.68
C ILE A 48 -2.93 0.83 0.37
N PHE A 49 -4.25 0.94 0.49
CA PHE A 49 -4.89 1.78 1.51
C PHE A 49 -4.56 1.31 2.94
N ASN A 50 -4.55 0.00 3.19
CA ASN A 50 -4.15 -0.55 4.49
C ASN A 50 -2.66 -0.28 4.78
N GLU A 51 -1.78 -0.45 3.79
CA GLU A 51 -0.35 -0.15 3.94
C GLU A 51 -0.10 1.35 4.19
N GLU A 52 -0.84 2.24 3.54
CA GLU A 52 -0.70 3.69 3.72
C GLU A 52 -1.27 4.18 5.06
N ARG A 53 -2.31 3.53 5.58
CA ARG A 53 -2.83 3.77 6.94
C ARG A 53 -1.95 3.15 8.03
N GLU A 54 -1.30 2.03 7.78
CA GLU A 54 -0.32 1.42 8.68
C GLU A 54 1.06 2.12 8.57
N ARG A 55 1.10 3.45 8.68
CA ARG A 55 2.32 4.11 9.17
C ARG A 55 2.55 3.66 10.61
N LYS A 56 3.22 2.52 10.77
CA LYS A 56 3.76 2.06 12.05
C LYS A 56 4.75 3.12 12.52
N ARG A 57 4.30 4.01 13.41
CA ARG A 57 5.20 4.88 14.16
C ARG A 57 6.06 3.95 15.00
N PHE A 58 7.32 3.75 14.60
CA PHE A 58 8.32 3.17 15.47
C PHE A 58 8.34 4.03 16.74
N ARG A 59 7.78 3.52 17.84
CA ARG A 59 7.93 4.16 19.14
C ARG A 59 9.42 4.10 19.44
N ARG A 60 10.08 5.26 19.36
CA ARG A 60 11.49 5.42 19.70
C ARG A 60 11.62 5.00 21.17
N ILE A 61 12.11 3.79 21.42
CA ILE A 61 12.43 3.33 22.76
C ILE A 61 13.53 4.27 23.24
N SER A 62 13.20 5.08 24.25
CA SER A 62 14.12 5.97 24.93
C SER A 62 15.20 5.12 25.61
N LEU A 63 16.33 4.94 24.94
CA LEU A 63 17.49 4.20 25.44
C LEU A 63 18.35 5.02 26.42
N PHE A 64 17.91 6.19 26.88
CA PHE A 64 18.72 7.04 27.78
C PHE A 64 17.86 7.82 28.77
N GLN A 65 17.28 7.15 29.77
CA GLN A 65 16.94 7.80 31.04
C GLN A 65 17.26 6.83 32.17
N GLY A 66 18.50 6.87 32.62
CA GLY A 66 18.98 6.02 33.70
C GLY A 66 20.28 6.52 34.31
N ARG A 67 20.46 7.86 34.40
CA ARG A 67 21.42 8.49 35.31
C ARG A 67 20.81 9.81 35.75
N ASP A 68 20.44 9.88 37.02
CA ASP A 68 20.81 10.95 37.96
C ASP A 68 19.75 11.07 39.06
N SER A 69 20.12 10.65 40.27
CA SER A 69 19.74 11.30 41.53
C SER A 69 20.59 10.72 42.66
N VAL A 70 21.68 11.44 42.91
CA VAL A 70 22.51 11.37 44.10
C VAL A 70 21.76 11.98 45.30
N ALA A 71 21.92 11.32 46.46
CA ALA A 71 21.80 11.79 47.84
C ALA A 71 20.48 12.41 48.36
N THR A 72 19.98 11.91 49.50
CA THR A 72 20.09 12.57 50.83
C THR A 72 19.38 11.69 51.89
N GLU A 73 20.08 11.38 52.99
CA GLU A 73 19.53 10.68 54.17
C GLU A 73 18.40 11.46 54.86
N PRO A 74 17.60 10.79 55.71
CA PRO A 74 17.45 11.34 57.05
C PRO A 74 17.48 10.31 58.20
N ARG A 75 18.02 10.80 59.32
CA ARG A 75 17.90 10.29 60.70
C ARG A 75 16.44 10.14 61.13
N GLU A 76 16.14 9.06 61.84
CA GLU A 76 15.70 9.05 63.26
C GLU A 76 15.87 7.65 63.85
#